data_AF-A0A429IKR8-F1
#
_entry.id   AF-A0A429IKR8-F1
#
_cell.length_a   1.000
_cell.length_b   1.000
_cell.length_c   1.000
_cell.angle_alpha   90.00
_cell.angle_beta   90.00
_cell.angle_gamma   90.00
#
_symmetry.space_group_name_H-M   'P 1'
#
loop_
_entity.id
_entity.type
_entity.pdbx_description
1 polymer ?
#
loop_
_entity_poly.entity_id
_entity_poly.type
_entity_poly.pdbx_seq_one_letter_code
_entity_poly.pdbx_strand_id
1 'polypeptide(L)'
;MNAAGGPPVTSTQVQLFAVLDAEGTTVATLARRMGVARQTAHQAVHGLVAAGLLEQIPDPASARQRLIRRTAKGESAHRRAECFLQGLERQLAERIGHEVVNTLRKTLETPWGPPPVP
;
A
#
# COMPACT_ATOMS: atom_id res chain seq x y z
N MET A 1 16.26 -3.61 4.35
CA MET A 1 17.43 -4.00 3.53
C MET A 1 17.05 -3.79 2.06
N ASN A 2 17.72 -2.89 1.35
CA ASN A 2 17.51 -2.67 -0.10
C ASN A 2 18.72 -3.21 -0.86
N ALA A 3 18.55 -4.31 -1.60
CA ALA A 3 19.58 -4.90 -2.46
C ALA A 3 19.65 -4.26 -3.87
N ALA A 4 18.96 -3.13 -4.10
CA ALA A 4 18.91 -2.49 -5.40
C ALA A 4 18.88 -0.97 -5.25
N GLY A 5 20.03 -0.37 -4.91
CA GLY A 5 20.51 1.04 -5.01
C GLY A 5 19.57 2.26 -5.23
N GLY A 6 18.25 2.15 -5.07
CA GLY A 6 17.30 3.24 -5.18
C GLY A 6 17.15 3.99 -3.86
N PRO A 7 16.67 5.25 -3.90
CA PRO A 7 16.40 6.00 -2.68
C PRO A 7 15.46 5.20 -1.76
N PRO A 8 15.70 5.22 -0.44
CA PRO A 8 14.89 4.46 0.50
C PRO A 8 13.42 4.92 0.41
N VAL A 9 12.53 3.98 0.08
CA VAL A 9 11.09 4.22 0.08
C VAL A 9 10.64 4.33 1.54
N THR A 10 9.95 5.40 1.90
CA THR A 10 9.48 5.60 3.28
C THR A 10 8.33 4.64 3.60
N SER A 11 8.13 4.31 4.89
CA SER A 11 7.01 3.47 5.32
C SER A 11 5.65 4.01 4.81
N THR A 12 5.46 5.33 4.85
CA THR A 12 4.29 6.01 4.31
C THR A 12 4.14 5.80 2.79
N GLN A 13 5.23 5.85 2.03
CA GLN A 13 5.17 5.60 0.59
C GLN A 13 4.81 4.14 0.28
N VAL A 14 5.36 3.18 1.04
CA VAL A 14 4.99 1.75 0.92
C VAL A 14 3.51 1.55 1.24
N GLN A 15 3.04 2.11 2.35
CA GLN A 15 1.65 1.98 2.78
C GLN A 15 0.69 2.61 1.77
N LEU A 16 1.02 3.79 1.23
CA LEU A 16 0.24 4.43 0.18
C LEU A 16 0.13 3.54 -1.06
N PHE A 17 1.24 2.90 -1.45
CA PHE A 17 1.28 2.01 -2.59
C PHE A 17 0.43 0.75 -2.40
N ALA A 18 0.30 0.26 -1.16
CA ALA A 18 -0.50 -0.91 -0.81
C ALA A 18 -2.01 -0.63 -0.76
N VAL A 19 -2.43 0.57 -0.34
CA VAL A 19 -3.86 0.91 -0.16
C VAL A 19 -4.51 1.62 -1.36
N LEU A 20 -3.78 1.80 -2.45
CA LEU A 20 -4.25 2.46 -3.67
C LEU A 20 -5.11 1.51 -4.53
N ASP A 21 -6.27 1.98 -4.96
CA ASP A 21 -7.17 1.23 -5.83
C ASP A 21 -6.68 1.26 -7.29
N ALA A 22 -6.97 0.21 -8.07
CA ALA A 22 -6.56 0.12 -9.48
C ALA A 22 -7.16 1.24 -10.37
N GLU A 23 -8.40 1.64 -10.08
CA GLU A 23 -9.08 2.77 -10.74
C GLU A 23 -8.61 4.14 -10.25
N GLY A 24 -7.84 4.15 -9.17
CA GLY A 24 -7.29 5.34 -8.55
C GLY A 24 -8.07 5.83 -7.35
N THR A 25 -7.35 6.56 -6.49
CA THR A 25 -7.87 7.01 -5.20
C THR A 25 -7.49 8.46 -4.97
N THR A 26 -8.38 9.25 -4.37
CA THR A 26 -8.07 10.65 -4.02
C THR A 26 -7.07 10.68 -2.85
N VAL A 27 -6.24 11.73 -2.79
CA VAL A 27 -5.29 11.92 -1.66
C VAL A 27 -6.01 12.00 -0.31
N ALA A 28 -7.23 12.52 -0.30
CA ALA A 28 -8.09 12.58 0.88
C ALA A 28 -8.41 11.19 1.43
N THR A 29 -8.84 10.29 0.55
CA THR A 29 -9.17 8.91 0.89
C THR A 29 -7.92 8.13 1.29
N LEU A 30 -6.79 8.35 0.61
CA LEU A 30 -5.51 7.75 0.97
C LEU A 30 -5.07 8.15 2.39
N ALA A 31 -5.09 9.45 2.71
CA ALA A 31 -4.74 9.95 4.04
C ALA A 31 -5.59 9.28 5.15
N ARG A 32 -6.90 9.16 4.91
CA ARG A 32 -7.83 8.49 5.84
C ARG A 32 -7.52 7.00 6.00
N ARG A 33 -7.29 6.26 4.90
CA ARG A 33 -6.96 4.82 4.95
C ARG A 33 -5.65 4.55 5.65
N MET A 34 -4.67 5.42 5.46
CA MET A 34 -3.35 5.29 6.06
C MET A 34 -3.30 5.79 7.52
N GLY A 35 -4.33 6.50 8.01
CA GLY A 35 -4.33 7.10 9.33
C GLY A 35 -3.30 8.23 9.49
N VAL A 36 -2.96 8.94 8.41
CA VAL A 36 -1.96 10.01 8.40
C VAL A 36 -2.56 11.37 8.06
N ALA A 37 -1.85 12.44 8.39
CA ALA A 37 -2.23 13.79 7.98
C ALA A 37 -2.22 13.93 6.45
N ARG A 38 -3.11 14.80 5.94
CA ARG A 38 -3.26 15.04 4.49
C ARG A 38 -1.95 15.52 3.84
N GLN A 39 -1.20 16.39 4.52
CA GLN A 39 0.09 16.88 4.05
C GLN A 39 1.11 15.74 3.90
N THR A 40 1.15 14.80 4.86
CA THR A 40 2.03 13.62 4.80
C THR A 40 1.67 12.74 3.60
N ALA A 41 0.38 12.51 3.35
CA ALA A 41 -0.08 11.79 2.16
C ALA A 41 0.31 12.53 0.87
N HIS A 42 0.14 13.85 0.80
CA HIS A 42 0.56 14.66 -0.35
C HIS A 42 2.06 14.57 -0.63
N GLN A 43 2.90 14.64 0.41
CA GLN A 43 4.35 14.49 0.27
C GLN A 43 4.73 13.10 -0.24
N ALA A 44 4.08 12.04 0.27
CA ALA A 44 4.29 10.68 -0.21
C ALA A 44 3.88 10.51 -1.68
N VAL A 45 2.70 11.01 -2.07
CA VAL A 45 2.25 11.02 -3.47
C VAL A 45 3.24 11.75 -4.36
N HIS A 46 3.65 12.96 -3.98
CA HIS A 46 4.59 13.76 -4.75
C HIS A 46 5.91 13.02 -4.98
N GLY A 47 6.49 12.41 -3.94
CA GLY A 47 7.70 11.62 -4.07
C GLY A 47 7.55 10.42 -5.02
N LEU A 48 6.41 9.73 -4.98
CA LEU A 48 6.13 8.58 -5.85
C LEU A 48 5.80 8.97 -7.29
N VAL A 49 5.19 10.14 -7.50
CA VAL A 49 5.00 10.74 -8.82
C VAL A 49 6.36 11.15 -9.41
N ALA A 50 7.22 11.78 -8.62
CA ALA A 50 8.58 12.14 -9.04
C ALA A 50 9.42 10.90 -9.40
N ALA A 51 9.20 9.77 -8.73
CA ALA A 51 9.82 8.48 -9.06
C ALA A 51 9.23 7.79 -10.32
N GLY A 52 8.17 8.35 -10.90
CA GLY A 52 7.44 7.82 -12.06
C GLY A 52 6.62 6.57 -11.75
N LEU A 53 6.30 6.32 -10.48
CA LEU A 53 5.51 5.16 -10.05
C LEU A 53 4.02 5.47 -9.96
N LEU A 54 3.68 6.73 -9.69
CA LEU A 54 2.30 7.20 -9.64
C LEU A 54 2.07 8.33 -10.63
N GLU A 55 0.81 8.53 -11.01
CA GLU A 55 0.34 9.64 -11.82
C GLU A 55 -0.95 10.23 -11.24
N GLN A 56 -1.22 11.48 -11.62
CA GLN A 56 -2.44 12.20 -11.25
C GLN A 56 -3.32 12.35 -12.48
N ILE A 57 -4.52 11.78 -12.43
CA ILE A 57 -5.50 11.90 -13.51
C ILE A 57 -6.72 12.72 -13.04
N PRO A 58 -7.45 13.39 -13.95
CA PRO A 58 -8.74 13.99 -13.62
C PRO A 58 -9.72 12.94 -13.08
N ASP A 59 -10.50 13.31 -12.07
CA ASP A 59 -11.61 12.47 -11.61
C ASP A 59 -12.83 12.66 -12.55
N PRO A 60 -13.32 11.59 -13.21
CA PRO A 60 -14.50 11.66 -14.08
C PRO A 60 -15.76 12.14 -13.34
N ALA A 61 -15.86 11.89 -12.04
CA ALA A 61 -17.00 12.32 -11.21
C ALA A 61 -16.88 13.78 -10.74
N SER A 62 -15.68 14.37 -10.75
CA SER A 62 -15.47 15.73 -10.27
C SER A 62 -14.23 16.40 -10.88
N ALA A 63 -14.43 17.41 -11.72
CA ALA A 63 -13.33 18.20 -12.31
C ALA A 63 -12.41 18.88 -11.27
N ARG A 64 -12.89 19.06 -10.03
CA ARG A 64 -12.15 19.66 -8.91
C ARG A 64 -11.22 18.67 -8.21
N GLN A 65 -11.35 17.38 -8.47
CA GLN A 65 -10.56 16.34 -7.82
C GLN A 65 -9.57 15.70 -8.80
N ARG A 66 -8.54 15.09 -8.22
CA ARG A 66 -7.54 14.30 -8.94
C ARG A 66 -7.49 12.93 -8.29
N LEU A 67 -7.46 11.89 -9.13
CA LEU A 67 -7.23 10.53 -8.71
C LEU A 67 -5.74 10.23 -8.85
N ILE A 68 -5.19 9.57 -7.85
CA ILE A 68 -3.83 9.03 -7.89
C ILE A 68 -3.93 7.60 -8.43
N ARG A 69 -3.14 7.27 -9.46
CA ARG A 69 -3.08 5.92 -10.05
C ARG A 69 -1.64 5.44 -10.18
N ARG A 70 -1.44 4.13 -10.22
CA ARG A 70 -0.14 3.53 -10.58
C ARG A 70 0.08 3.72 -12.08
N THR A 71 1.28 4.16 -12.45
CA THR A 71 1.73 4.09 -13.85
C THR A 71 2.02 2.64 -14.23
N ALA A 72 2.28 2.34 -15.51
CA ALA A 72 2.73 1.01 -15.92
C ALA A 72 4.01 0.55 -15.18
N LYS A 73 4.94 1.48 -14.91
CA LYS A 73 6.15 1.22 -14.10
C LYS A 73 5.78 0.94 -12.65
N GLY A 74 4.86 1.72 -12.08
CA GLY A 74 4.34 1.51 -10.73
C GLY A 74 3.66 0.16 -10.57
N GLU A 75 2.84 -0.22 -11.54
CA GLU A 75 2.11 -1.47 -11.56
C GLU A 75 3.06 -2.68 -11.67
N SER A 76 4.10 -2.60 -12.51
CA SER A 76 5.18 -3.60 -12.53
C SER A 76 5.90 -3.72 -11.19
N ALA A 77 6.18 -2.59 -10.53
CA ALA A 77 6.80 -2.58 -9.20
C ALA A 77 5.88 -3.20 -8.14
N HIS A 78 4.57 -2.92 -8.20
CA HIS A 78 3.56 -3.49 -7.30
C HIS A 78 3.55 -5.02 -7.40
N ARG A 79 3.40 -5.56 -8.61
CA ARG A 79 3.39 -7.00 -8.84
C ARG A 79 4.66 -7.70 -8.38
N ARG A 80 5.84 -7.08 -8.55
CA ARG A 80 7.09 -7.63 -8.01
C ARG A 80 7.07 -7.69 -6.48
N ALA A 81 6.56 -6.65 -5.83
CA ALA A 81 6.44 -6.63 -4.37
C ALA A 81 5.44 -7.68 -3.87
N GLU A 82 4.29 -7.84 -4.54
CA GLU A 82 3.31 -8.89 -4.22
C GLU A 82 3.90 -10.28 -4.38
N CYS A 83 4.57 -10.57 -5.49
CA CYS A 83 5.23 -11.85 -5.72
C CYS A 83 6.30 -12.15 -4.66
N PHE A 84 7.06 -11.12 -4.25
CA PHE A 84 8.05 -11.25 -3.18
C PHE A 84 7.39 -11.57 -1.84
N LEU A 85 6.33 -10.84 -1.47
CA LEU A 85 5.56 -11.08 -0.25
C LEU A 85 4.93 -12.47 -0.22
N GLN A 86 4.33 -12.93 -1.32
CA GLN A 86 3.81 -14.29 -1.46
C GLN A 86 4.91 -15.34 -1.28
N GLY A 87 6.12 -15.06 -1.76
CA GLY A 87 7.29 -15.92 -1.54
C GLY A 87 7.68 -16.00 -0.07
N LEU A 88 7.62 -14.89 0.66
CA LEU A 88 7.86 -14.87 2.11
C LEU A 88 6.77 -15.60 2.89
N GLU A 89 5.49 -15.41 2.53
CA GLU A 89 4.38 -16.13 3.15
C GLU A 89 4.50 -17.64 2.96
N ARG A 90 4.91 -18.09 1.76
CA ARG A 90 5.17 -19.51 1.51
C ARG A 90 6.29 -20.06 2.38
N GLN A 91 7.41 -19.34 2.49
CA GLN A 91 8.51 -19.75 3.39
C GLN A 91 8.08 -19.80 4.85
N LEU A 92 7.20 -18.89 5.28
CA LEU A 92 6.62 -18.94 6.62
C LEU A 92 5.75 -20.20 6.78
N ALA A 93 4.88 -20.49 5.82
CA ALA A 93 4.02 -21.67 5.83
C ALA A 93 4.81 -22.99 5.82
N GLU A 94 5.94 -23.04 5.11
CA GLU A 94 6.87 -24.18 5.15
C GLU A 94 7.50 -24.38 6.54
N ARG A 95 7.71 -23.29 7.30
CA ARG A 95 8.34 -23.34 8.64
C ARG A 95 7.38 -23.68 9.77
N ILE A 96 6.16 -23.14 9.75
CA ILE A 96 5.21 -23.26 10.87
C ILE A 96 3.93 -24.03 10.50
N GLY A 97 3.81 -24.47 9.26
CA GLY A 97 2.64 -25.18 8.73
C GLY A 97 1.60 -24.25 8.11
N HIS A 98 1.00 -24.70 7.01
CA HIS A 98 -0.03 -23.95 6.28
C HIS A 98 -1.28 -23.67 7.14
N GLU A 99 -1.71 -24.63 7.95
CA GLU A 99 -2.88 -24.45 8.83
C GLU A 99 -2.66 -23.38 9.90
N VAL A 100 -1.45 -23.29 10.45
CA VAL A 100 -1.10 -22.27 11.45
C VAL A 100 -1.09 -20.89 10.81
N VAL A 101 -0.51 -20.74 9.61
CA VAL A 101 -0.53 -19.48 8.85
C VAL A 101 -1.96 -19.07 8.51
N ASN A 102 -2.79 -20.01 8.04
CA ASN A 102 -4.20 -19.75 7.74
C ASN A 102 -4.99 -19.33 8.98
N THR A 103 -4.71 -19.96 10.13
CA THR A 103 -5.33 -19.60 11.41
C THR A 103 -4.93 -18.19 11.82
N LEU A 104 -3.62 -17.87 11.79
CA LEU A 104 -3.13 -16.54 12.10
C LEU A 104 -3.77 -15.47 11.19
N ARG A 105 -3.82 -15.70 9.88
CA ARG A 105 -4.47 -14.79 8.92
C ARG A 105 -5.93 -14.55 9.30
N LYS A 106 -6.71 -15.62 9.50
CA LYS A 106 -8.11 -15.51 9.91
C LYS A 106 -8.28 -14.73 11.21
N THR A 107 -7.42 -14.98 12.21
CA THR A 107 -7.45 -14.25 13.48
C THR A 107 -7.08 -12.78 13.32
N LEU A 108 -6.17 -12.43 12.40
CA LEU A 108 -5.80 -11.03 12.16
C LEU A 108 -6.85 -10.27 11.33
N GLU A 109 -7.58 -10.96 10.46
CA GLU A 109 -8.64 -10.38 9.62
C GLU A 109 -9.99 -10.23 10.35
N THR A 110 -10.16 -10.87 11.51
CA THR A 110 -11.40 -10.72 12.28
C THR A 110 -11.52 -9.29 12.84
N PRO A 111 -12.75 -8.77 13.00
CA PRO A 111 -12.96 -7.52 13.72
C PRO A 111 -12.53 -7.70 15.19
N TRP A 112 -11.48 -7.00 15.63
CA TRP A 112 -10.96 -7.12 16.99
C TRP A 112 -11.79 -6.35 18.04
N GLY A 113 -12.75 -5.53 17.59
CA GLY A 113 -13.52 -4.67 18.48
C GLY A 113 -12.66 -3.57 19.11
N PRO A 114 -13.23 -2.82 20.07
CA PRO A 114 -12.47 -1.83 20.82
C PRO A 114 -11.42 -2.51 21.72
N PRO A 115 -10.27 -1.85 21.97
CA PRO A 115 -9.29 -2.37 22.92
C PRO A 115 -9.92 -2.49 24.32
N PRO A 116 -9.54 -3.51 25.12
CA PRO A 116 -10.06 -3.68 26.47
C PRO A 116 -9.69 -2.47 27.33
N VAL A 117 -10.63 -2.02 28.16
CA VAL A 117 -10.36 -1.03 29.20
C VAL A 117 -9.56 -1.67 30.33
N PRO A 118 -8.58 -0.95 30.93
CA PRO A 118 -7.80 -1.45 32.06
C PRO A 118 -8.66 -1.84 33.25
#